data_AF-A0A6J4LWY7-F1
#
_entry.id   AF-A0A6J4LWY7-F1
#
_cell.length_a   1.000
_cell.length_b   1.000
_cell.length_c   1.000
_cell.angle_alpha   90.00
_cell.angle_beta   90.00
_cell.angle_gamma   90.00
#
_symmetry.space_group_name_H-M   'P 1'
#
loop_
_entity.id
_entity.type
_entity.pdbx_description
1 polymer ?
#
loop_
_entity_poly.entity_id
_entity_poly.type
_entity_poly.pdbx_seq_one_letter_code
_entity_poly.pdbx_strand_id
1 'polypeptide(L)'
;ELVVSAGSTTAAVYEDSELGIARWVFDHQEMAGWGTNTLAGSHLLYLPLVASGPTLGVLAVRPDDPQALLEPDQRHLLETLATQAALALERAQLAARMEQAQGALV
;
A
#
# COMPACT_ATOMS: atom_id res chain seq x y z
N GLU A 1 5.92 -11.84 -2.84
CA GLU A 1 5.78 -11.95 -1.37
C GLU A 1 5.44 -10.56 -0.83
N LEU A 2 4.49 -10.45 0.09
CA LEU A 2 4.16 -9.14 0.71
C LEU A 2 5.24 -8.85 1.74
N VAL A 3 6.10 -7.87 1.47
CA VAL A 3 7.12 -7.41 2.41
C VAL A 3 6.59 -6.17 3.11
N VAL A 4 6.45 -6.23 4.43
CA VAL A 4 5.94 -5.12 5.25
C VAL A 4 7.10 -4.21 5.63
N SER A 5 7.00 -2.93 5.30
CA SER A 5 7.98 -1.91 5.66
C SER A 5 7.26 -0.72 6.29
N ALA A 6 7.63 -0.35 7.52
CA ALA A 6 7.07 0.79 8.23
C ALA A 6 7.90 2.05 7.95
N GLY A 7 7.25 3.14 7.56
CA GLY A 7 7.89 4.46 7.37
C GLY A 7 8.20 5.20 8.67
N SER A 8 7.83 4.66 9.83
CA SER A 8 8.11 5.24 11.15
C SER A 8 9.10 4.38 11.93
N THR A 9 10.11 5.00 12.55
CA THR A 9 11.17 4.36 13.37
C THR A 9 10.67 3.45 14.50
N THR A 10 9.38 3.50 14.85
CA THR A 10 8.75 2.42 15.62
C THR A 10 8.40 1.30 14.65
N ALA A 11 9.20 0.23 14.68
CA ALA A 11 8.78 -1.08 14.21
C ALA A 11 7.55 -1.50 15.03
N ALA A 12 6.38 -1.03 14.61
CA ALA A 12 5.11 -1.49 15.15
C ALA A 12 5.03 -2.97 14.82
N VAL A 13 4.98 -3.80 15.87
CA VAL A 13 4.52 -5.18 15.76
C VAL A 13 3.09 -5.07 15.24
N TYR A 14 2.90 -5.31 13.94
CA TYR A 14 1.57 -5.31 13.35
C TYR A 14 0.79 -6.50 13.91
N GLU A 15 -0.46 -6.27 14.28
CA GLU A 15 -1.33 -7.36 14.74
C GLU A 15 -1.59 -8.32 13.56
N ASP A 16 -1.79 -9.61 13.84
CA ASP A 16 -2.15 -10.60 12.80
C ASP A 16 -3.39 -10.18 12.00
N SER A 17 -4.29 -9.43 12.65
CA SER A 17 -5.47 -8.81 12.04
C SER A 17 -5.11 -7.81 10.95
N GLU A 18 -4.12 -6.94 11.18
CA GLU A 18 -3.66 -5.90 10.24
C GLU A 18 -3.00 -6.53 9.01
N LEU A 19 -2.19 -7.57 9.23
CA LEU A 19 -1.60 -8.36 8.13
C LEU A 19 -2.67 -9.06 7.28
N GLY A 20 -3.71 -9.60 7.93
CA GLY A 20 -4.85 -10.21 7.23
C GLY A 20 -5.58 -9.22 6.32
N ILE A 21 -5.82 -8.00 6.80
CA ILE A 21 -6.46 -6.95 6.00
C ILE A 21 -5.55 -6.51 4.86
N ALA A 22 -4.26 -6.27 5.13
CA ALA A 22 -3.30 -5.92 4.09
C ALA A 22 -3.21 -7.01 3.01
N ARG A 23 -3.26 -8.29 3.40
CA ARG A 23 -3.30 -9.40 2.45
C ARG A 23 -4.57 -9.38 1.61
N TRP A 24 -5.73 -9.18 2.24
CA TRP A 24 -7.00 -9.08 1.52
C TRP A 24 -6.98 -7.96 0.48
N VAL A 25 -6.50 -6.77 0.85
CA VAL A 25 -6.35 -5.60 -0.04
C VAL A 25 -5.39 -5.90 -1.19
N PHE A 26 -4.28 -6.57 -0.90
CA PHE A 26 -3.31 -6.97 -1.92
C PHE A 26 -3.94 -7.87 -2.97
N ASP A 27 -4.71 -8.87 -2.52
CA ASP A 27 -5.32 -9.89 -3.37
C ASP A 27 -6.53 -9.38 -4.17
N HIS A 28 -7.33 -8.47 -3.59
CA HIS A 28 -8.58 -7.99 -4.20
C HIS A 28 -8.42 -6.65 -4.94
N GLN A 29 -7.29 -5.96 -4.76
CA GLN A 29 -7.04 -4.63 -5.33
C GLN A 29 -8.10 -3.59 -4.94
N GLU A 30 -8.68 -3.75 -3.74
CA GLU A 30 -9.76 -2.89 -3.23
C GLU A 30 -9.31 -2.26 -1.90
N MET A 31 -9.66 -0.99 -1.70
CA MET A 31 -9.42 -0.32 -0.42
C MET A 31 -10.22 -0.97 0.70
N ALA A 32 -9.63 -1.07 1.88
CA ALA A 32 -10.29 -1.61 3.06
C ALA A 32 -9.90 -0.85 4.33
N GLY A 33 -10.62 -1.13 5.40
CA GLY A 33 -10.40 -0.54 6.70
C GLY A 33 -11.20 0.74 6.90
N TRP A 34 -10.63 1.64 7.70
CA TRP A 34 -11.33 2.82 8.19
C TRP A 34 -11.90 3.68 7.04
N GLY A 35 -13.15 4.11 7.15
CA GLY A 35 -13.77 4.97 6.12
C GLY A 35 -14.07 4.26 4.80
N THR A 36 -14.20 2.92 4.82
CA THR A 36 -14.60 2.09 3.67
C THR A 36 -15.77 1.19 4.06
N ASN A 37 -16.36 0.50 3.08
CA ASN A 37 -17.39 -0.52 3.31
C ASN A 37 -16.80 -1.91 3.62
N THR A 38 -15.50 -2.09 3.45
CA THR A 38 -14.85 -3.39 3.49
C THR A 38 -13.88 -3.45 4.67
N LEU A 39 -14.09 -4.40 5.59
CA LEU A 39 -13.27 -4.55 6.81
C LEU A 39 -13.19 -3.25 7.65
N ALA A 40 -14.30 -2.50 7.69
CA ALA A 40 -14.41 -1.16 8.27
C ALA A 40 -14.08 -1.04 9.78
N GLY A 41 -13.93 -2.17 10.48
CA GLY A 41 -13.58 -2.20 11.90
C GLY A 41 -12.10 -1.88 12.20
N SER A 42 -11.25 -1.78 11.18
CA SER A 42 -9.85 -1.37 11.34
C SER A 42 -9.72 0.12 11.65
N HIS A 43 -8.70 0.47 12.43
CA HIS A 43 -8.29 1.86 12.69
C HIS A 43 -7.35 2.44 11.62
N LEU A 44 -6.89 1.60 10.69
CA LEU A 44 -6.09 1.98 9.53
C LEU A 44 -6.94 1.95 8.26
N LEU A 45 -6.63 2.84 7.33
CA LEU A 45 -7.05 2.77 5.93
C LEU A 45 -5.95 2.08 5.12
N TYR A 46 -6.32 1.11 4.31
CA TYR A 46 -5.40 0.36 3.46
C TYR A 46 -5.69 0.66 1.99
N LEU A 47 -4.65 1.06 1.25
CA LEU A 47 -4.71 1.36 -0.17
C LEU A 47 -3.82 0.40 -0.95
N PRO A 48 -4.35 -0.27 -2.00
CA PRO A 48 -3.53 -1.09 -2.87
C PRO A 48 -2.64 -0.19 -3.73
N LEU A 49 -1.35 -0.53 -3.82
CA LEU A 49 -0.40 0.16 -4.69
C LEU A 49 -0.42 -0.51 -6.07
N VAL A 50 -1.28 0.01 -6.95
CA VAL A 50 -1.49 -0.53 -8.30
C VAL A 50 -0.98 0.48 -9.34
N ALA A 51 -0.10 0.00 -10.22
CA ALA A 51 0.39 0.74 -11.38
C ALA A 51 -0.29 0.20 -12.66
N SER A 52 0.45 -0.49 -13.52
CA SER A 52 -0.07 -0.99 -14.80
C SER A 52 -0.58 -2.44 -14.74
N GLY A 53 -0.46 -3.11 -13.59
CA GLY A 53 -0.72 -4.54 -13.46
C GLY A 53 -1.14 -4.99 -12.06
N PRO A 54 -0.62 -6.12 -11.53
CA PRO A 54 -1.02 -6.61 -10.22
C PRO A 54 -0.57 -5.64 -9.11
N THR A 55 -1.19 -5.77 -7.94
CA THR A 55 -0.80 -5.00 -6.76
C THR A 55 0.69 -5.21 -6.44
N LEU A 56 1.43 -4.11 -6.31
CA LEU A 56 2.86 -4.11 -6.01
C LEU A 56 3.12 -4.08 -4.50
N GLY A 57 2.15 -3.64 -3.71
CA GLY A 57 2.20 -3.53 -2.25
C GLY A 57 0.93 -2.92 -1.69
N VAL A 58 0.89 -2.73 -0.37
CA VAL A 58 -0.25 -2.08 0.31
C VAL A 58 0.28 -0.96 1.20
N LEU A 59 -0.32 0.22 1.06
CA LEU A 59 -0.08 1.36 1.93
C LEU A 59 -1.11 1.37 3.05
N ALA A 60 -0.66 1.23 4.30
CA ALA A 60 -1.50 1.38 5.48
C ALA A 60 -1.31 2.78 6.07
N VAL A 61 -2.40 3.50 6.29
CA VAL A 61 -2.41 4.88 6.77
C VAL A 61 -3.20 4.96 8.07
N ARG A 62 -2.56 5.48 9.10
CA ARG A 62 -3.22 5.87 10.35
C ARG A 62 -3.45 7.38 10.32
N PRO A 63 -4.70 7.85 10.20
CA PRO A 63 -4.98 9.27 10.37
C PRO A 63 -4.65 9.73 11.79
N ASP A 64 -4.07 10.91 11.92
CA ASP A 64 -4.01 11.62 13.20
C ASP A 64 -5.39 12.18 13.58
N ASP A 65 -6.11 12.74 12.59
CA ASP A 65 -7.53 13.06 12.67
C ASP A 65 -8.30 12.20 11.67
N PRO A 66 -9.07 11.19 12.14
CA PRO A 66 -9.84 10.35 11.26
C PRO A 66 -10.79 11.17 10.37
N GLN A 67 -11.52 12.14 10.92
CA GLN A 67 -12.55 12.88 10.17
C GLN A 67 -11.97 13.61 8.95
N ALA A 68 -10.72 14.10 9.04
CA ALA A 68 -10.04 14.75 7.94
C ALA A 68 -9.81 13.82 6.72
N LEU A 69 -9.55 12.52 6.94
CA LEU A 69 -9.37 11.56 5.83
C LEU A 69 -10.69 11.16 5.14
N LEU A 70 -11.85 11.53 5.68
CA LEU A 70 -13.14 11.37 4.99
C LEU A 70 -13.45 12.53 4.05
N GLU A 71 -12.72 13.65 4.16
CA GLU A 71 -12.89 14.74 3.21
C GLU A 71 -12.49 14.27 1.81
N PRO A 72 -13.35 14.48 0.78
CA PRO A 72 -13.09 13.99 -0.57
C PRO A 72 -11.74 14.43 -1.13
N ASP A 73 -11.31 15.66 -0.83
CA ASP A 73 -10.04 16.21 -1.32
C ASP A 73 -8.83 15.51 -0.68
N GLN A 74 -8.88 15.24 0.63
CA GLN A 74 -7.82 14.49 1.33
C GLN A 74 -7.77 13.04 0.86
N ARG A 75 -8.93 12.42 0.67
CA ARG A 75 -9.04 11.07 0.13
C ARG A 75 -8.45 10.98 -1.28
N HIS A 76 -8.81 11.92 -2.15
CA HIS A 76 -8.29 11.98 -3.51
C HIS A 76 -6.78 12.24 -3.57
N LEU A 77 -6.28 13.13 -2.71
CA LEU A 77 -4.84 13.35 -2.56
C LEU A 77 -4.13 12.05 -2.17
N LEU A 78 -4.67 11.32 -1.18
CA LEU A 78 -4.07 10.08 -0.71
C LEU A 78 -4.05 8.99 -1.81
N GLU A 79 -5.14 8.84 -2.56
CA GLU A 79 -5.22 7.93 -3.70
C GLU A 79 -4.22 8.30 -4.81
N THR A 80 -4.03 9.61 -5.04
CA THR A 80 -3.04 10.11 -6.00
C THR A 80 -1.62 9.77 -5.56
N LEU A 81 -1.29 9.97 -4.28
CA LEU A 81 0.01 9.62 -3.71
C LEU A 81 0.25 8.10 -3.76
N ALA A 82 -0.76 7.29 -3.46
CA ALA A 82 -0.68 5.83 -3.59
C ALA A 82 -0.39 5.41 -5.05
N THR A 83 -1.05 6.05 -6.01
CA THR A 83 -0.81 5.82 -7.45
C THR A 83 0.63 6.19 -7.84
N GLN A 84 1.12 7.34 -7.38
CA GLN A 84 2.50 7.77 -7.65
C GLN A 84 3.54 6.84 -7.01
N ALA A 85 3.29 6.37 -5.79
CA ALA A 85 4.15 5.39 -5.12
C ALA A 85 4.17 4.06 -5.89
N ALA A 86 3.02 3.58 -6.37
CA ALA A 86 2.95 2.38 -7.19
C ALA A 86 3.77 2.50 -8.48
N LEU A 87 3.67 3.64 -9.19
CA LEU A 87 4.46 3.90 -10.39
C LEU A 87 5.97 3.93 -10.10
N ALA A 88 6.38 4.53 -8.98
CA ALA A 88 7.78 4.56 -8.57
C ALA A 88 8.31 3.15 -8.24
N LEU A 89 7.51 2.34 -7.53
CA LEU A 89 7.83 0.94 -7.24
C LEU A 89 7.94 0.10 -8.51
N GLU A 90 7.02 0.27 -9.46
CA GLU A 90 7.05 -0.44 -10.75
C GLU A 90 8.35 -0.15 -11.50
N ARG A 91 8.72 1.14 -11.60
CA ARG A 91 9.96 1.59 -12.23
C ARG A 91 11.21 1.02 -11.56
N ALA A 92 11.26 1.03 -10.23
CA ALA A 92 12.38 0.48 -9.49
C ALA A 92 12.53 -1.03 -9.70
N GLN A 93 11.42 -1.79 -9.70
CA GLN A 93 11.44 -3.22 -9.98
C GLN A 93 11.87 -3.53 -11.42
N LEU A 94 11.41 -2.75 -12.39
CA LEU A 94 11.82 -2.86 -13.79
C LEU A 94 13.34 -2.64 -13.95
N ALA A 95 13.88 -1.58 -13.33
CA ALA A 95 15.31 -1.29 -13.35
C ALA A 95 16.13 -2.43 -12.72
N ALA A 96 15.74 -2.92 -11.54
CA ALA A 96 16.43 -4.01 -10.86
C ALA A 96 16.44 -5.32 -11.69
N ARG A 97 15.35 -5.63 -12.39
CA ARG A 97 15.28 -6.81 -13.30
C ARG A 97 16.22 -6.66 -14.50
N MET A 98 16.35 -5.45 -15.05
CA MET A 98 17.27 -5.19 -16.17
C MET A 98 18.73 -5.37 -15.74
N GLU A 99 19.11 -4.88 -14.55
CA GLU A 99 20.46 -5.06 -14.00
C GLU A 99 20.78 -6.53 -13.75
N GLN A 100 19.85 -7.29 -13.17
CA GLN A 100 20.01 -8.74 -12.94
C GLN A 100 20.17 -9.53 -14.25
N ALA A 101 19.39 -9.18 -15.29
CA ALA A 101 19.48 -9.83 -16.60
C ALA A 101 20.83 -9.57 -17.30
N GLN A 102 21.41 -8.38 -17.11
CA GLN A 102 22.73 -8.05 -17.65
C GLN A 102 23.86 -8.75 -16.87
N GLY A 103 23.76 -8.84 -15.54
CA GLY A 103 24.77 -9.50 -14.71
C GLY A 103 24.80 -11.03 -14.84
N ALA A 104 23.68 -11.67 -15.21
CA ALA A 104 23.60 -13.12 -15.41
C ALA A 104 24.18 -13.60 -16.76
N LEU A 105 24.52 -12.69 -17.67
CA LEU A 105 25.11 -12.98 -18.98
C LEU A 105 26.65 -12.89 -18.99
N VAL A 106 27.29 -12.65 -17.83
CA VAL A 106 28.75 -12.54 -17.64
C VAL A 106 29.23 -13.67 -16.74
#